data_AF-A0A1Q3DWW1-F1
#
_entry.id   AF-A0A1Q3DWW1-F1
#
_cell.length_a   1.000
_cell.length_b   1.000
_cell.length_c   1.000
_cell.angle_alpha   90.00
_cell.angle_beta   90.00
_cell.angle_gamma   90.00
#
_symmetry.space_group_name_H-M   'P 1'
#
loop_
_entity.id
_entity.type
_entity.pdbx_description
1 polymer ?
#
loop_
_entity_poly.entity_id
_entity_poly.type
_entity_poly.pdbx_seq_one_letter_code
_entity_poly.pdbx_strand_id
1 'polypeptide(L)'
;MLVRDFIEDSLYNPSYGYFSKQATIFDWDERPVDFSVVRDSVEFDAVVTKRYAAYEAERQLWHTPTELFKPWYGEAIAQCLVSEYLLKYFPYEDFIIYEIGAGNGTLAMNILDFLHRHYPSVYDRTRYTIIEISENLVQKQRQKLRRSHPGVQVLWRLSITLHTMLFAMTLILSNRIKAM
;
A
#
# COMPACT_ATOMS: atom_id res chain seq x y z
N MET A 1 -15.84 2.82 -29.97
CA MET A 1 -15.00 2.53 -28.78
C MET A 1 -15.84 2.80 -27.56
N LEU A 2 -15.97 1.84 -26.64
CA LEU A 2 -16.68 2.09 -25.39
C LEU A 2 -15.80 2.95 -24.47
N VAL A 3 -16.42 3.72 -23.59
CA VAL A 3 -15.70 4.54 -22.60
C VAL A 3 -14.76 3.68 -21.74
N ARG A 4 -15.17 2.45 -21.40
CA ARG A 4 -14.33 1.49 -20.66
C ARG A 4 -13.03 1.15 -21.39
N ASP A 5 -13.09 0.90 -22.70
CA ASP A 5 -11.93 0.49 -23.50
C ASP A 5 -10.98 1.67 -23.66
N PHE A 6 -11.54 2.87 -23.81
CA PHE A 6 -10.75 4.11 -23.85
C PHE A 6 -10.01 4.38 -22.53
N ILE A 7 -10.68 4.19 -21.39
CA ILE A 7 -10.05 4.36 -20.06
C ILE A 7 -8.95 3.32 -19.87
N GLU A 8 -9.21 2.05 -20.20
CA GLU A 8 -8.23 0.97 -20.08
C GLU A 8 -6.99 1.24 -20.94
N ASP A 9 -7.18 1.61 -22.21
CA ASP A 9 -6.09 1.94 -23.13
C ASP A 9 -5.31 3.19 -22.67
N SER A 10 -6.01 4.26 -22.29
CA SER A 10 -5.36 5.49 -21.81
C SER A 10 -4.53 5.28 -20.54
N LEU A 11 -4.95 4.37 -19.66
CA LEU A 11 -4.26 4.12 -18.40
C LEU A 11 -3.11 3.11 -18.54
N TYR A 12 -3.31 2.04 -19.33
CA TYR A 12 -2.46 0.85 -19.28
C TYR A 12 -1.77 0.48 -20.59
N ASN A 13 -1.98 1.22 -21.68
CA ASN A 13 -1.27 0.95 -22.92
C ASN A 13 0.27 0.94 -22.68
N PRO A 14 1.00 -0.11 -23.11
CA PRO A 14 2.45 -0.20 -22.87
C PRO A 14 3.27 0.95 -23.49
N SER A 15 2.76 1.53 -24.59
CA SER A 15 3.47 2.55 -25.37
C SER A 15 3.29 3.96 -24.80
N TYR A 16 2.07 4.32 -24.39
CA TYR A 16 1.74 5.70 -23.97
C TYR A 16 0.86 5.80 -22.71
N GLY A 17 0.41 4.66 -22.16
CA GLY A 17 -0.49 4.64 -21.01
C GLY A 17 0.09 5.39 -19.81
N TYR A 18 -0.78 6.06 -19.06
CA TYR A 18 -0.38 6.86 -17.91
C TYR A 18 0.48 6.05 -16.91
N PHE A 19 0.07 4.83 -16.55
CA PHE A 19 0.83 3.99 -15.61
C PHE A 19 2.11 3.39 -16.20
N SER A 20 2.21 3.32 -17.53
CA SER A 20 3.37 2.77 -18.23
C SER A 20 4.51 3.79 -18.36
N LYS A 21 4.18 5.09 -18.53
CA LYS A 21 5.16 6.13 -18.86
C LYS A 21 5.26 7.27 -17.85
N GLN A 22 4.17 7.63 -17.19
CA GLN A 22 4.08 8.87 -16.42
C GLN A 22 3.95 8.63 -14.91
N ALA A 23 3.30 7.55 -14.50
CA ALA A 23 3.10 7.26 -13.09
C ALA A 23 4.43 6.90 -12.41
N THR A 24 4.97 7.86 -11.67
CA THR A 24 5.99 7.59 -10.66
C THR A 24 5.30 7.68 -9.32
N ILE A 25 5.22 6.55 -8.63
CA ILE A 25 4.78 6.57 -7.24
C ILE A 25 5.93 7.13 -6.44
N PHE A 26 5.62 8.19 -5.72
CA PHE A 26 6.57 8.87 -4.88
C PHE A 26 6.97 7.95 -3.71
N ASP A 27 8.27 7.68 -3.55
CA ASP A 27 8.80 6.98 -2.37
C ASP A 27 9.79 7.92 -1.67
N TRP A 28 9.44 8.37 -0.46
CA TRP A 28 10.36 9.18 0.36
C TRP A 28 11.38 8.18 0.92
N ASP A 29 12.62 8.23 0.43
CA ASP A 29 13.78 7.55 1.05
C ASP A 29 14.13 8.13 2.44
N GLU A 30 13.51 9.27 2.79
CA GLU A 30 13.67 9.95 4.06
C GLU A 30 12.78 9.40 5.18
N ARG A 31 13.21 9.66 6.42
CA ARG A 31 12.50 9.29 7.65
C ARG A 31 11.04 9.79 7.63
N PRO A 32 10.11 9.05 8.26
CA PRO A 32 8.75 9.51 8.56
C PRO A 32 8.71 10.95 9.09
N VAL A 33 7.61 11.66 8.83
CA VAL A 33 7.37 12.96 9.48
C VAL A 33 7.30 12.71 10.99
N ASP A 34 8.12 13.44 11.76
CA ASP A 34 8.02 13.43 13.21
C ASP A 34 6.88 14.36 13.62
N PHE A 35 5.70 13.80 13.83
CA PHE A 35 4.51 14.57 14.22
C PHE A 35 4.62 15.16 15.63
N SER A 36 5.59 14.73 16.46
CA SER A 36 5.77 15.31 17.80
C SER A 36 6.33 16.73 17.78
N VAL A 37 7.03 17.09 16.69
CA VAL A 37 7.61 18.44 16.51
C VAL A 37 6.75 19.34 15.62
N VAL A 38 5.70 18.80 14.98
CA VAL A 38 4.77 19.57 14.15
C VAL A 38 3.72 20.20 15.05
N ARG A 39 3.71 21.54 15.13
CA ARG A 39 2.85 22.29 16.04
C ARG A 39 1.38 22.33 15.58
N ASP A 40 1.17 22.55 14.28
CA ASP A 40 -0.16 22.79 13.70
C ASP A 40 -0.21 22.42 12.21
N SER A 41 -1.38 22.55 11.60
CA SER A 41 -1.61 22.23 10.18
C SER A 41 -0.82 23.12 9.23
N VAL A 42 -0.53 24.37 9.59
CA VAL A 42 0.23 25.29 8.74
C VAL A 42 1.69 24.86 8.67
N GLU A 43 2.26 24.46 9.80
CA GLU A 43 3.60 23.88 9.84
C GLU A 43 3.66 22.54 9.10
N PHE A 44 2.64 21.68 9.27
CA PHE A 44 2.53 20.45 8.50
C PHE A 44 2.53 20.72 6.99
N ASP A 45 1.68 21.62 6.52
CA ASP A 45 1.59 21.97 5.09
C ASP A 45 2.95 22.49 4.59
N ALA A 46 3.65 23.33 5.36
CA ALA A 46 4.98 23.80 5.00
C ALA A 46 6.02 22.67 4.91
N VAL A 47 6.01 21.71 5.83
CA VAL A 47 6.89 20.52 5.78
C VAL A 47 6.59 19.69 4.53
N VAL A 48 5.30 19.48 4.25
CA VAL A 48 4.83 18.69 3.12
C VAL A 48 5.20 19.36 1.79
N THR A 49 4.91 20.66 1.63
CA THR A 49 5.32 21.46 0.47
C THR A 49 6.83 21.45 0.29
N LYS A 50 7.62 21.67 1.36
CA LYS A 50 9.08 21.65 1.28
C LYS A 50 9.61 20.31 0.78
N ARG A 51 9.05 19.21 1.29
CA ARG A 51 9.40 17.87 0.82
C ARG A 51 9.08 17.79 -0.68
N TYR A 52 7.85 18.03 -1.09
CA TYR A 52 7.43 17.88 -2.49
C TYR A 52 8.09 18.83 -3.49
N ALA A 53 8.51 20.02 -3.07
CA ALA A 53 9.17 21.02 -3.92
C ALA A 53 10.44 20.48 -4.63
N ALA A 54 11.12 19.49 -4.04
CA ALA A 54 12.28 18.85 -4.66
C ALA A 54 11.94 17.97 -5.89
N TYR A 55 10.66 17.65 -6.12
CA TYR A 55 10.21 16.68 -7.11
C TYR A 55 9.16 17.20 -8.10
N GLU A 56 8.59 18.38 -7.86
CA GLU A 56 7.58 19.00 -8.74
C GLU A 56 8.12 19.37 -10.14
N ALA A 57 9.44 19.43 -10.34
CA ALA A 57 10.03 19.88 -11.60
C ALA A 57 9.88 18.89 -12.77
N GLU A 58 9.59 17.59 -12.53
CA GLU A 58 9.68 16.59 -13.62
C GLU A 58 8.52 15.60 -13.76
N ARG A 59 7.64 15.37 -12.76
CA ARG A 59 6.57 14.34 -12.87
C ARG A 59 5.29 14.63 -12.08
N GLN A 60 4.14 14.16 -12.58
CA GLN A 60 2.90 14.12 -11.81
C GLN A 60 3.02 13.13 -10.65
N LEU A 61 2.89 13.66 -9.44
CA LEU A 61 3.22 12.96 -8.21
C LEU A 61 1.95 12.48 -7.49
N TRP A 62 1.95 11.23 -7.04
CA TRP A 62 0.84 10.68 -6.26
C TRP A 62 1.08 10.84 -4.76
N HIS A 63 0.28 11.67 -4.10
CA HIS A 63 0.24 11.77 -2.65
C HIS A 63 -0.73 10.71 -2.10
N THR A 64 -0.20 9.64 -1.52
CA THR A 64 -1.06 8.66 -0.82
C THR A 64 -0.97 8.88 0.69
N PRO A 65 -2.07 8.73 1.45
CA PRO A 65 -2.03 8.77 2.92
C PRO A 65 -1.02 7.79 3.50
N THR A 66 -0.87 6.63 2.86
CA THR A 66 0.14 5.62 3.22
C THR A 66 1.56 6.18 3.17
N GLU A 67 1.92 6.99 2.17
CA GLU A 67 3.27 7.57 2.09
C GLU A 67 3.43 8.80 2.99
N LEU A 68 2.37 9.60 3.13
CA LEU A 68 2.39 10.86 3.88
C LEU A 68 2.40 10.64 5.40
N PHE A 69 1.63 9.67 5.88
CA PHE A 69 1.40 9.42 7.30
C PHE A 69 2.01 8.10 7.78
N LYS A 70 2.97 7.51 7.04
CA LYS A 70 3.70 6.32 7.50
C LYS A 70 4.47 6.61 8.80
N PRO A 71 4.59 5.64 9.73
CA PRO A 71 3.92 4.35 9.71
C PRO A 71 2.47 4.40 10.25
N TRP A 72 2.09 5.50 10.91
CA TRP A 72 0.87 5.61 11.72
C TRP A 72 -0.43 5.27 10.98
N TYR A 73 -0.56 5.68 9.72
CA TYR A 73 -1.74 5.33 8.92
C TYR A 73 -1.85 3.82 8.68
N GLY A 74 -0.73 3.16 8.37
CA GLY A 74 -0.69 1.71 8.21
C GLY A 74 -0.91 0.96 9.51
N GLU A 75 -0.35 1.44 10.62
CA GLU A 75 -0.55 0.86 11.96
C GLU A 75 -2.00 0.97 12.43
N ALA A 76 -2.68 2.09 12.17
CA ALA A 76 -4.09 2.25 12.49
C ALA A 76 -4.97 1.25 11.72
N ILE A 77 -4.69 1.04 10.43
CA ILE A 77 -5.36 0.01 9.63
C ILE A 77 -5.05 -1.39 10.20
N ALA A 78 -3.80 -1.66 10.53
CA ALA A 78 -3.38 -2.94 11.10
C ALA A 78 -4.11 -3.24 12.42
N GLN A 79 -4.22 -2.25 13.31
CA GLN A 79 -4.93 -2.39 14.58
C GLN A 79 -6.41 -2.70 14.37
N CYS A 80 -7.08 -2.04 13.41
CA CYS A 80 -8.47 -2.34 13.07
C CYS A 80 -8.62 -3.79 12.57
N LEU A 81 -7.77 -4.18 11.61
CA LEU A 81 -7.77 -5.51 11.00
C LEU A 81 -7.53 -6.63 12.03
N VAL A 82 -6.50 -6.49 12.88
CA VAL A 82 -6.14 -7.51 13.86
C VAL A 82 -7.19 -7.63 14.97
N SER A 83 -7.83 -6.52 15.36
CA SER A 83 -8.88 -6.54 16.38
C SER A 83 -10.07 -7.39 15.93
N GLU A 84 -10.53 -7.22 14.69
CA GLU A 84 -11.60 -8.05 14.13
C GLU A 84 -11.18 -9.51 13.98
N TYR A 85 -9.94 -9.77 13.54
CA TYR A 85 -9.41 -11.13 13.41
C TYR A 85 -9.35 -11.86 14.75
N LEU A 86 -8.82 -11.21 15.80
CA LEU A 86 -8.71 -11.78 17.14
C LEU A 86 -10.07 -12.12 17.75
N LEU A 87 -11.08 -11.29 17.51
CA LEU A 87 -12.42 -11.48 18.09
C LEU A 87 -13.20 -12.64 17.45
N LYS A 88 -13.03 -12.86 16.14
CA LYS A 88 -13.93 -13.72 15.37
C LYS A 88 -13.28 -15.00 14.83
N TYR A 89 -11.96 -15.01 14.63
CA TYR A 89 -11.31 -16.02 13.79
C TYR A 89 -10.08 -16.67 14.45
N PHE A 90 -9.38 -15.94 15.32
CA PHE A 90 -8.21 -16.48 16.02
C PHE A 90 -8.62 -17.52 17.08
N PRO A 91 -7.89 -18.65 17.24
CA PRO A 91 -6.73 -19.12 16.47
C PRO A 91 -7.11 -20.19 15.42
N TYR A 92 -8.34 -20.22 14.93
CA TYR A 92 -8.81 -21.32 14.07
C TYR A 92 -8.48 -21.08 12.61
N GLU A 93 -8.70 -19.85 12.12
CA GLU A 93 -8.47 -19.49 10.72
C GLU A 93 -7.17 -18.72 10.54
N ASP A 94 -6.59 -18.78 9.34
CA ASP A 94 -5.41 -17.98 8.98
C ASP A 94 -5.79 -16.51 8.72
N PHE A 95 -4.85 -15.60 8.96
CA PHE A 95 -5.10 -14.17 8.76
C PHE A 95 -4.74 -13.75 7.33
N ILE A 96 -5.73 -13.75 6.45
CA ILE A 96 -5.53 -13.51 5.02
C ILE A 96 -5.86 -12.06 4.67
N ILE A 97 -4.90 -11.34 4.08
CA ILE A 97 -5.05 -9.92 3.68
C ILE A 97 -4.80 -9.81 2.17
N TYR A 98 -5.68 -9.07 1.47
CA TYR A 98 -5.50 -8.74 0.06
C TYR A 98 -5.36 -7.23 -0.11
N GLU A 99 -4.33 -6.77 -0.82
CA GLU A 99 -4.16 -5.35 -1.15
C GLU A 99 -4.18 -5.17 -2.66
N ILE A 100 -5.07 -4.30 -3.17
CA ILE A 100 -5.18 -4.04 -4.61
C ILE A 100 -4.47 -2.73 -4.92
N GLY A 101 -3.46 -2.78 -5.79
CA GLY A 101 -2.67 -1.61 -6.17
C GLY A 101 -1.86 -1.04 -5.01
N ALA A 102 -1.00 -1.87 -4.42
CA ALA A 102 -0.23 -1.56 -3.20
C ALA A 102 0.81 -0.43 -3.36
N GLY A 103 0.99 0.10 -4.58
CA GLY A 103 1.92 1.18 -4.87
C GLY A 103 3.38 0.79 -4.56
N ASN A 104 4.03 1.45 -3.60
CA ASN A 104 5.38 1.07 -3.17
C ASN A 104 5.41 -0.10 -2.17
N GLY A 105 4.25 -0.66 -1.79
CA GLY A 105 4.15 -1.70 -0.76
C GLY A 105 4.34 -1.18 0.67
N THR A 106 4.23 0.14 0.87
CA THR A 106 4.43 0.78 2.18
C THR A 106 3.34 0.38 3.18
N LEU A 107 2.10 0.23 2.74
CA LEU A 107 1.01 -0.21 3.61
C LEU A 107 1.24 -1.65 4.09
N ALA A 108 1.52 -2.56 3.15
CA ALA A 108 1.90 -3.93 3.47
C ALA A 108 3.05 -3.99 4.48
N MET A 109 4.11 -3.21 4.27
CA MET A 109 5.24 -3.14 5.19
C MET A 109 4.80 -2.68 6.59
N ASN A 110 4.04 -1.58 6.68
CA ASN A 110 3.60 -1.04 7.97
C ASN A 110 2.67 -2.01 8.72
N ILE A 111 1.76 -2.68 8.01
CA ILE A 111 0.88 -3.69 8.63
C ILE A 111 1.71 -4.87 9.14
N LEU A 112 2.63 -5.40 8.32
CA LEU A 112 3.45 -6.55 8.71
C LEU A 112 4.42 -6.22 9.85
N ASP A 113 5.05 -5.04 9.84
CA ASP A 113 5.88 -4.55 10.94
C ASP A 113 5.08 -4.42 12.24
N PHE A 114 3.86 -3.90 12.16
CA PHE A 114 2.97 -3.75 13.32
C PHE A 114 2.59 -5.11 13.90
N LEU A 115 2.16 -6.05 13.05
CA LEU A 115 1.81 -7.41 13.47
C LEU A 115 3.02 -8.12 14.06
N HIS A 116 4.21 -7.98 13.46
CA HIS A 116 5.43 -8.61 13.96
C HIS A 116 5.79 -8.12 15.37
N ARG A 117 5.68 -6.81 15.63
CA ARG A 117 5.98 -6.21 16.93
C ARG A 117 4.96 -6.55 18.02
N HIS A 118 3.68 -6.46 17.69
CA HIS A 118 2.60 -6.43 18.70
C HIS A 118 1.82 -7.73 18.78
N TYR A 119 1.73 -8.51 17.69
CA TYR A 119 0.92 -9.72 17.59
C TYR A 119 1.70 -10.84 16.87
N PRO A 120 2.84 -11.31 17.40
CA PRO A 120 3.71 -12.26 16.70
C PRO A 120 3.00 -13.58 16.33
N SER A 121 2.09 -14.07 17.17
CA SER A 121 1.29 -15.27 16.88
C SER A 121 0.30 -15.08 15.71
N VAL A 122 -0.18 -13.85 15.50
CA VAL A 122 -1.01 -13.50 14.34
C VAL A 122 -0.13 -13.32 13.11
N TYR A 123 1.03 -12.66 13.27
CA TYR A 123 2.02 -12.46 12.21
C TYR A 123 2.43 -13.78 11.55
N ASP A 124 2.75 -14.81 12.35
CA ASP A 124 3.15 -16.12 11.83
C ASP A 124 2.05 -16.83 11.00
N ARG A 125 0.80 -16.43 11.20
CA ARG A 125 -0.38 -16.96 10.49
C ARG A 125 -0.87 -16.04 9.38
N THR A 126 -0.17 -14.92 9.16
CA THR A 126 -0.56 -13.93 8.18
C THR A 126 -0.17 -14.38 6.78
N ARG A 127 -1.10 -14.24 5.84
CA ARG A 127 -0.88 -14.45 4.40
C ARG A 127 -1.27 -13.17 3.67
N TYR A 128 -0.28 -12.42 3.17
CA TYR A 128 -0.50 -11.11 2.56
C TYR A 128 -0.40 -11.23 1.03
N THR A 129 -1.45 -10.89 0.31
CA THR A 129 -1.46 -10.97 -1.16
C THR A 129 -1.65 -9.60 -1.77
N ILE A 130 -0.68 -9.16 -2.58
CA ILE A 130 -0.78 -7.92 -3.36
C ILE A 130 -1.28 -8.25 -4.77
N ILE A 131 -2.28 -7.52 -5.24
CA ILE A 131 -2.72 -7.56 -6.64
C ILE A 131 -2.21 -6.32 -7.32
N GLU A 132 -1.24 -6.52 -8.20
CA GLU A 132 -0.54 -5.44 -8.91
C GLU A 132 -0.28 -5.90 -10.34
N ILE A 133 -0.60 -5.01 -11.27
CA ILE A 133 -0.48 -5.24 -12.71
C ILE A 133 0.83 -4.67 -13.27
N SER A 134 1.43 -3.70 -12.57
CA SER A 134 2.71 -3.13 -12.97
C SER A 134 3.87 -4.02 -12.54
N GLU A 135 4.54 -4.67 -13.49
CA GLU A 135 5.72 -5.51 -13.22
C GLU A 135 6.83 -4.76 -12.50
N ASN A 136 7.05 -3.49 -12.85
CA ASN A 136 8.06 -2.65 -12.20
C ASN A 136 7.76 -2.45 -10.70
N LEU A 137 6.50 -2.17 -10.36
CA LEU A 137 6.08 -2.05 -8.95
C LEU A 137 6.19 -3.39 -8.22
N VAL A 138 5.80 -4.50 -8.87
CA VAL A 138 5.93 -5.85 -8.31
C VAL A 138 7.39 -6.14 -7.92
N GLN A 139 8.37 -5.81 -8.76
CA GLN A 139 9.78 -6.04 -8.44
C GLN A 139 10.26 -5.21 -7.24
N LYS A 140 9.89 -3.93 -7.18
CA LYS A 140 10.23 -3.05 -6.04
C LYS A 140 9.62 -3.55 -4.73
N GLN A 141 8.33 -3.88 -4.75
CA GLN A 141 7.60 -4.43 -3.60
C GLN A 141 8.22 -5.75 -3.13
N ARG A 142 8.59 -6.64 -4.06
CA ARG A 142 9.26 -7.92 -3.76
C ARG A 142 10.57 -7.72 -3.02
N GLN A 143 11.42 -6.84 -3.53
CA GLN A 143 12.71 -6.57 -2.91
C GLN A 143 12.55 -6.00 -1.50
N LYS A 144 11.62 -5.06 -1.33
CA LYS A 144 11.32 -4.40 -0.06
C LYS A 144 10.75 -5.39 0.98
N LEU A 145 9.68 -6.10 0.64
CA LEU A 145 8.94 -6.95 1.59
C LEU A 145 9.67 -8.24 1.94
N ARG A 146 10.31 -8.92 0.97
CA ARG A 146 11.03 -10.18 1.25
C ARG A 146 12.23 -9.97 2.17
N ARG A 147 12.84 -8.77 2.13
CA ARG A 147 13.97 -8.43 2.98
C ARG A 147 13.56 -8.28 4.45
N SER A 148 12.42 -7.64 4.72
CA SER A 148 11.95 -7.38 6.09
C SER A 148 11.09 -8.50 6.68
N HIS A 149 10.31 -9.19 5.85
CA HIS A 149 9.33 -10.19 6.28
C HIS A 149 9.48 -11.54 5.55
N PRO A 150 10.63 -12.24 5.68
CA PRO A 150 10.86 -13.50 4.98
C PRO A 150 9.96 -14.65 5.47
N GLY A 151 9.46 -14.58 6.71
CA GLY A 151 8.63 -15.63 7.32
C GLY A 151 7.15 -15.56 6.95
N VAL A 152 6.67 -14.44 6.41
CA VAL A 152 5.27 -14.26 6.01
C VAL A 152 5.10 -14.58 4.54
N GLN A 153 4.01 -15.29 4.20
CA GLN A 153 3.69 -15.58 2.82
C GLN A 153 3.20 -14.31 2.11
N VAL A 154 4.06 -13.72 1.27
CA VAL A 154 3.71 -12.60 0.40
C VAL A 154 3.59 -13.05 -1.06
N LEU A 155 2.39 -12.92 -1.65
CA LEU A 155 2.10 -13.31 -3.02
C LEU A 155 1.73 -12.09 -3.88
N TRP A 156 2.07 -12.15 -5.17
CA TRP A 156 1.66 -11.14 -6.16
C TRP A 156 0.81 -11.78 -7.24
N ARG A 157 -0.33 -11.16 -7.59
CA ARG A 157 -1.23 -11.62 -8.65
C ARG A 157 -1.62 -10.49 -9.59
N LEU A 158 -1.83 -10.83 -10.87
CA LEU A 158 -2.30 -9.87 -11.89
C LEU A 158 -3.82 -9.66 -11.84
N SER A 159 -4.57 -10.63 -11.30
CA SER A 159 -6.02 -10.54 -11.17
C SER A 159 -6.51 -11.35 -9.97
N ILE A 160 -7.70 -11.00 -9.50
CA ILE A 160 -8.49 -11.83 -8.60
C ILE A 160 -9.54 -12.55 -9.41
N THR A 161 -9.66 -13.86 -9.19
CA THR A 161 -10.86 -14.61 -9.58
C THR A 161 -11.84 -14.62 -8.40
N LEU A 162 -13.14 -14.53 -8.70
CA LEU A 162 -14.23 -14.54 -7.69
C LEU A 162 -14.09 -15.70 -6.69
N HIS A 163 -13.64 -16.87 -7.16
CA HIS A 163 -13.43 -18.04 -6.31
C HIS A 163 -12.35 -17.82 -5.21
N THR A 164 -11.40 -16.92 -5.45
CA THR A 164 -10.34 -16.57 -4.49
C THR A 164 -10.85 -15.63 -3.38
N MET A 165 -11.90 -14.84 -3.64
CA MET A 165 -12.50 -13.93 -2.65
C MET A 165 -13.52 -14.60 -1.72
N LEU A 166 -14.13 -15.70 -2.17
CA LEU A 166 -15.22 -16.37 -1.43
C LEU A 166 -14.78 -17.05 -0.12
N PHE A 167 -13.47 -17.22 0.12
CA PHE A 167 -12.95 -17.97 1.27
C PHE A 167 -12.01 -17.19 2.19
N ALA A 168 -11.87 -15.89 2.01
CA ALA A 168 -11.00 -15.08 2.85
C ALA A 168 -11.73 -13.84 3.32
N MET A 169 -11.41 -13.39 4.54
CA MET A 169 -11.80 -12.10 5.09
C MET A 169 -11.20 -11.00 4.20
N THR A 170 -11.90 -10.69 3.11
CA THR A 170 -11.38 -9.89 2.00
C THR A 170 -11.57 -8.42 2.35
N LEU A 171 -10.52 -7.77 2.88
CA LEU A 171 -10.49 -6.31 2.92
C LEU A 171 -9.75 -5.80 1.68
N ILE A 172 -10.45 -5.15 0.76
CA ILE A 172 -9.83 -4.46 -0.38
C ILE A 172 -9.41 -3.07 0.09
N LEU A 173 -8.12 -2.84 0.26
CA LEU A 173 -7.58 -1.50 0.52
C LEU A 173 -7.26 -0.84 -0.83
N SER A 174 -7.94 0.28 -1.13
CA SER A 174 -7.65 1.14 -2.29
C SER A 174 -7.43 2.56 -1.79
N ASN A 175 -6.16 2.94 -1.60
CA ASN A 175 -5.79 4.17 -0.89
C ASN A 175 -5.37 5.29 -1.85
N ARG A 176 -6.16 5.54 -2.89
CA ARG A 176 -5.93 6.66 -3.81
C ARG A 176 -6.82 7.85 -3.43
N ILE A 177 -6.23 8.87 -2.82
CA ILE A 177 -6.85 10.19 -2.71
C ILE A 177 -6.13 11.09 -3.73
N LYS A 178 -6.87 11.63 -4.69
CA LYS A 178 -6.38 12.73 -5.51
C LYS A 178 -6.70 14.01 -4.71
N ALA A 179 -5.72 14.57 -4.01
CA ALA A 179 -5.86 15.92 -3.50
C ALA A 179 -5.91 16.86 -4.71
N MET A 180 -6.95 17.69 -4.78
CA MET A 180 -7.21 18.66 -5.85
C MET A 180 -6.08 19.65 -6.00
#